data_AF-A0A816D1T6-F1
#
_entry.id   AF-A0A816D1T6-F1
#
_cell.length_a   1.000
_cell.length_b   1.000
_cell.length_c   1.000
_cell.angle_alpha   90.00
_cell.angle_beta   90.00
_cell.angle_gamma   90.00
#
_symmetry.space_group_name_H-M   'P 1'
#
loop_
_entity.id
_entity.type
_entity.pdbx_description
1 polymer ?
#
loop_
_entity_poly.entity_id
_entity_poly.type
_entity_poly.pdbx_seq_one_letter_code
_entity_poly.pdbx_strand_id
1 'polypeptide(L)'
;AALFGRSFLSLKLNPTPNIGTKRESPIKIQTNNTFSNIIMCLHLINNLQDKSISLPLTYKQFDCLGIQALINRLVRRNLHEFATKLTKFLNIPADEGENRILVQWAVQEINNPTNTNEESISEIIKSRLENVSGIPFIEIIGAAFLAKKTIVVRRLLDVKVTINDQVDILLTLGDKEEALQRALKSENTDLVLYVLMRIKADESLTDYMLRLKKLKSLPINLHLE
;
A
#
# COMPACT_ATOMS: atom_id res chain seq x y z
N ALA A 1 21.04 14.51 7.82
CA ALA A 1 20.26 14.91 6.63
C ALA A 1 21.08 15.61 5.52
N ALA A 2 22.42 15.54 5.49
CA ALA A 2 23.23 16.33 4.53
C ALA A 2 24.16 15.52 3.58
N LEU A 3 24.03 14.19 3.50
CA LEU A 3 24.87 13.35 2.61
C LEU A 3 24.11 12.77 1.40
N PHE A 4 22.83 13.11 1.25
CA PHE A 4 22.01 12.60 0.14
C PHE A 4 22.36 13.25 -1.22
N GLY A 5 23.08 14.36 -1.23
CA GLY A 5 23.25 15.21 -2.42
C GLY A 5 24.46 14.93 -3.31
N ARG A 6 25.45 14.12 -2.91
CA ARG A 6 26.73 14.05 -3.66
C ARG A 6 26.92 12.82 -4.56
N SER A 7 26.28 11.69 -4.28
CA SER A 7 26.37 10.49 -5.13
C SER A 7 25.34 10.50 -6.28
N PHE A 8 24.19 11.14 -6.06
CA PHE A 8 23.04 11.05 -6.97
C PHE A 8 23.04 12.10 -8.09
N LEU A 9 23.69 13.25 -7.87
CA LEU A 9 23.63 14.41 -8.76
C LEU A 9 24.68 14.44 -9.88
N SER A 10 25.60 13.47 -9.96
CA SER A 10 26.50 13.34 -11.12
C SER A 10 25.83 12.73 -12.36
N LEU A 11 24.55 12.36 -12.28
CA LEU A 11 23.77 11.76 -13.35
C LEU A 11 22.84 12.75 -14.10
N LYS A 12 23.27 14.00 -14.26
CA LYS A 12 22.85 14.82 -15.42
C LYS A 12 23.89 14.71 -16.53
N LEU A 13 23.89 13.59 -17.23
CA LEU A 13 24.40 13.54 -18.60
C LEU A 13 23.25 13.91 -19.52
N ASN A 14 23.38 15.08 -20.14
CA ASN A 14 22.42 15.73 -21.02
C ASN A 14 21.84 14.78 -22.07
N PRO A 15 20.51 14.78 -22.31
CA PRO A 15 19.99 14.34 -23.61
C PRO A 15 20.27 15.46 -24.60
N THR A 16 21.14 15.23 -25.58
CA THR A 16 21.23 16.15 -26.72
C THR A 16 19.91 16.10 -27.51
N PRO A 17 19.35 17.24 -27.93
CA PRO A 17 18.15 17.25 -28.75
C PRO A 17 18.54 16.89 -30.18
N ASN A 18 18.24 15.67 -30.63
CA ASN A 18 18.38 15.32 -32.03
C ASN A 18 17.03 15.53 -32.73
N ILE A 19 16.95 16.63 -33.47
CA ILE A 19 15.88 16.97 -34.41
C ILE A 19 15.99 16.03 -35.61
N GLY A 20 14.87 15.45 -36.06
CA GLY A 20 14.74 14.94 -37.43
C GLY A 20 14.10 13.57 -37.61
N THR A 21 12.76 13.56 -37.71
CA THR A 21 11.97 12.88 -38.75
C THR A 21 12.37 11.46 -39.21
N LYS A 22 11.54 10.44 -38.93
CA LYS A 22 10.47 9.87 -39.79
C LYS A 22 10.05 8.48 -39.29
N ARG A 23 8.77 8.17 -39.56
CA ARG A 23 8.04 6.94 -39.22
C ARG A 23 8.70 5.70 -39.81
N GLU A 24 8.75 4.60 -39.04
CA GLU A 24 8.53 3.22 -39.49
C GLU A 24 8.29 2.30 -38.28
N SER A 25 7.58 1.20 -38.52
CA SER A 25 6.73 0.36 -37.65
C SER A 25 7.48 -0.54 -36.60
N PRO A 26 6.78 -1.35 -35.77
CA PRO A 26 7.26 -1.80 -34.46
C PRO A 26 8.36 -2.86 -34.59
N ILE A 27 9.59 -2.44 -34.37
CA ILE A 27 10.73 -3.36 -34.31
C ILE A 27 11.04 -3.62 -32.85
N LYS A 28 10.88 -4.89 -32.44
CA LYS A 28 11.39 -5.47 -31.21
C LYS A 28 12.80 -4.97 -30.93
N ILE A 29 12.97 -4.13 -29.91
CA ILE A 29 14.31 -3.87 -29.37
C ILE A 29 14.61 -5.00 -28.39
N GLN A 30 14.94 -6.17 -28.94
CA GLN A 30 15.80 -7.13 -28.25
C GLN A 30 17.22 -6.94 -28.81
N THR A 31 18.15 -6.76 -27.88
CA THR A 31 19.63 -6.77 -28.00
C THR A 31 20.33 -5.47 -28.42
N ASN A 32 20.88 -4.74 -27.43
CA ASN A 32 22.25 -4.18 -27.41
C ASN A 32 22.49 -3.27 -26.18
N ASN A 33 22.52 -3.82 -24.96
CA ASN A 33 23.01 -3.07 -23.78
C ASN A 33 23.48 -3.96 -22.61
N THR A 34 24.10 -5.10 -22.88
CA THR A 34 24.67 -5.94 -21.81
C THR A 34 25.69 -5.15 -20.96
N PHE A 35 26.56 -4.38 -21.60
CA PHE A 35 27.58 -3.60 -20.91
C PHE A 35 27.00 -2.45 -20.08
N SER A 36 26.01 -1.73 -20.61
CA SER A 36 25.32 -0.67 -19.87
C SER A 36 24.57 -1.23 -18.65
N ASN A 37 23.93 -2.39 -18.80
CA ASN A 37 23.27 -3.09 -17.69
C ASN A 37 24.28 -3.54 -16.63
N ILE A 38 25.45 -4.07 -17.03
CA ILE A 38 26.51 -4.47 -16.10
C ILE A 38 27.06 -3.26 -15.34
N ILE A 39 27.32 -2.14 -16.02
CA ILE A 39 27.76 -0.89 -15.39
C ILE A 39 26.70 -0.38 -14.40
N MET A 40 25.43 -0.38 -14.80
CA MET A 40 24.33 0.01 -13.90
C MET A 40 24.27 -0.90 -12.67
N CYS A 41 24.42 -2.22 -12.84
CA CYS A 41 24.45 -3.18 -11.74
C CYS A 41 25.64 -2.92 -10.80
N LEU A 42 26.84 -2.65 -11.34
CA LEU A 42 28.02 -2.32 -10.55
C LEU A 42 27.84 -1.00 -9.78
N HIS A 43 27.26 0.03 -10.40
CA HIS A 43 26.94 1.28 -9.70
C HIS A 43 25.92 1.04 -8.58
N LEU A 44 24.88 0.26 -8.84
CA LEU A 44 23.86 -0.07 -7.85
C LEU A 44 24.48 -0.82 -6.67
N ILE A 45 25.32 -1.83 -6.93
CA ILE A 45 26.04 -2.59 -5.91
C ILE A 45 26.98 -1.69 -5.10
N ASN A 46 27.69 -0.78 -5.77
CA ASN A 46 28.59 0.14 -5.09
C ASN A 46 27.82 1.09 -4.16
N ASN A 47 26.67 1.61 -4.60
CA ASN A 47 25.80 2.42 -3.73
C ASN A 47 25.22 1.62 -2.56
N LEU A 48 24.93 0.31 -2.73
CA LEU A 48 24.50 -0.56 -1.61
C LEU A 48 25.61 -0.78 -0.57
N GLN A 49 26.87 -0.69 -1.00
CA GLN A 49 28.03 -0.86 -0.13
C GLN A 49 28.32 0.38 0.74
N ASP A 50 27.69 1.52 0.45
CA ASP A 50 27.82 2.73 1.27
C ASP A 50 27.49 2.42 2.74
N LYS A 51 28.24 3.03 3.65
CA LYS A 51 28.17 2.77 5.11
C LYS A 51 26.76 2.95 5.69
N SER A 52 25.93 3.77 5.06
CA SER A 52 24.52 4.00 5.44
C SER A 52 23.61 2.79 5.18
N ILE A 53 23.84 2.04 4.10
CA ILE A 53 23.01 0.89 3.69
C ILE A 53 23.63 -0.43 4.19
N SER A 54 24.97 -0.49 4.23
CA SER A 54 25.76 -1.62 4.75
C SER A 54 25.27 -2.97 4.19
N LEU A 55 24.99 -3.04 2.88
CA LEU A 55 24.61 -4.27 2.18
C LEU A 55 25.62 -4.57 1.08
N PRO A 56 26.81 -5.09 1.44
CA PRO A 56 27.78 -5.52 0.44
C PRO A 56 27.22 -6.72 -0.31
N LEU A 57 27.09 -6.60 -1.63
CA LEU A 57 26.66 -7.68 -2.52
C LEU A 57 27.71 -7.88 -3.61
N THR A 58 28.08 -9.12 -3.92
CA THR A 58 28.91 -9.39 -5.11
C THR A 58 28.02 -9.41 -6.35
N TYR A 59 28.56 -9.07 -7.53
CA TYR A 59 27.83 -9.17 -8.80
C TYR A 59 27.16 -10.54 -9.02
N LYS A 60 27.90 -11.64 -8.78
CA LYS A 60 27.34 -13.01 -8.86
C LYS A 60 26.16 -13.23 -7.91
N GLN A 61 26.20 -12.64 -6.72
CA GLN A 61 25.10 -12.73 -5.75
C GLN A 61 23.91 -11.88 -6.18
N PHE A 62 24.14 -10.72 -6.80
CA PHE A 62 23.10 -9.88 -7.36
C PHE A 62 22.37 -10.59 -8.50
N ASP A 63 23.10 -11.18 -9.44
CA ASP A 63 22.54 -11.94 -10.57
C ASP A 63 21.69 -13.12 -10.09
N CYS A 64 22.14 -13.85 -9.07
CA CYS A 64 21.36 -14.97 -8.50
C CYS A 64 20.15 -14.50 -7.68
N LEU A 65 20.23 -13.34 -7.02
CA LEU A 65 19.18 -12.82 -6.16
C LEU A 65 18.05 -12.18 -6.97
N GLY A 66 18.41 -11.42 -8.00
CA GLY A 66 17.48 -10.60 -8.76
C GLY A 66 17.03 -9.32 -8.02
N ILE A 67 16.56 -8.36 -8.80
CA ILE A 67 16.14 -7.02 -8.34
C ILE A 67 14.99 -7.11 -7.32
N GLN A 68 14.01 -8.00 -7.55
CA GLN A 68 12.83 -8.10 -6.70
C GLN A 68 13.17 -8.57 -5.28
N ALA A 69 14.08 -9.53 -5.15
CA ALA A 69 14.52 -9.99 -3.84
C ALA A 69 15.46 -8.98 -3.16
N LEU A 70 16.21 -8.17 -3.92
CA LEU A 70 16.92 -7.02 -3.37
C LEU A 70 15.96 -6.00 -2.76
N ILE A 71 14.88 -5.64 -3.47
CA ILE A 71 13.84 -4.72 -2.95
C ILE A 71 13.26 -5.28 -1.65
N ASN A 72 12.88 -6.55 -1.62
CA ASN A 72 12.38 -7.21 -0.41
C ASN A 72 13.37 -7.12 0.77
N ARG A 73 14.68 -7.27 0.51
CA ARG A 73 15.72 -7.13 1.55
C ARG A 73 15.86 -5.70 2.05
N LEU A 74 15.77 -4.71 1.15
CA LEU A 74 15.83 -3.29 1.52
C LEU A 74 14.64 -2.89 2.39
N VAL A 75 13.44 -3.35 2.03
CA VAL A 75 12.23 -3.13 2.84
C VAL A 75 12.38 -3.76 4.22
N ARG A 76 12.87 -5.00 4.33
CA ARG A 76 13.12 -5.64 5.65
C ARG A 76 14.12 -4.89 6.53
N ARG A 77 15.00 -4.07 5.94
CA ARG A 77 15.97 -3.23 6.65
C ARG A 77 15.45 -1.80 6.92
N ASN A 78 14.17 -1.53 6.67
CA ASN A 78 13.54 -0.21 6.79
C ASN A 78 14.13 0.87 5.84
N LEU A 79 14.76 0.47 4.73
CA LEU A 79 15.40 1.36 3.76
C LEU A 79 14.43 1.71 2.60
N HIS A 80 13.25 2.22 2.94
CA HIS A 80 12.17 2.46 1.96
C HIS A 80 12.51 3.55 0.95
N GLU A 81 13.10 4.67 1.39
CA GLU A 81 13.44 5.77 0.50
C GLU A 81 14.39 5.35 -0.62
N PHE A 82 15.33 4.46 -0.29
CA PHE A 82 16.26 3.90 -1.25
C PHE A 82 15.56 2.93 -2.20
N ALA A 83 14.68 2.07 -1.68
CA ALA A 83 13.88 1.15 -2.50
C ALA A 83 12.95 1.90 -3.49
N THR A 84 12.32 3.00 -3.07
CA THR A 84 11.50 3.85 -3.94
C THR A 84 12.35 4.55 -5.01
N LYS A 85 13.57 4.99 -4.67
CA LYS A 85 14.48 5.57 -5.67
C LYS A 85 14.96 4.52 -6.67
N LEU A 86 15.27 3.31 -6.21
CA LEU A 86 15.67 2.20 -7.08
C LEU A 86 14.57 1.77 -8.04
N THR A 87 13.32 1.67 -7.59
CA THR A 87 12.19 1.30 -8.46
C THR A 87 11.95 2.34 -9.55
N LYS A 88 12.09 3.64 -9.22
CA LYS A 88 12.07 4.74 -10.19
C LYS A 88 13.21 4.67 -11.22
N PHE A 89 14.43 4.36 -10.76
CA PHE A 89 15.57 4.21 -11.67
C PHE A 89 15.45 3.03 -12.62
N LEU A 90 14.91 1.92 -12.13
CA LEU A 90 14.72 0.70 -12.91
C LEU A 90 13.45 0.76 -13.77
N ASN A 91 12.69 1.86 -13.68
CA ASN A 91 11.44 2.10 -14.39
C ASN A 91 10.44 0.93 -14.27
N ILE A 92 10.39 0.34 -13.07
CA ILE A 92 9.45 -0.73 -12.75
C ILE A 92 8.05 -0.12 -12.67
N PRO A 93 7.00 -0.77 -13.23
CA PRO A 93 5.65 -0.25 -13.12
C PRO A 93 5.27 0.01 -11.66
N ALA A 94 4.61 1.14 -11.42
CA ALA A 94 4.27 1.62 -10.08
C ALA A 94 3.44 0.60 -9.28
N ASP A 95 2.59 -0.17 -9.97
CA ASP A 95 1.74 -1.20 -9.39
C ASP A 95 2.54 -2.32 -8.73
N GLU A 96 3.63 -2.78 -9.35
CA GLU A 96 4.44 -3.89 -8.85
C GLU A 96 5.57 -3.43 -7.91
N GLY A 97 6.09 -2.23 -8.14
CA GLY A 97 7.25 -1.70 -7.43
C GLY A 97 6.86 -0.79 -6.26
N GLU A 98 6.48 0.44 -6.58
CA GLU A 98 6.29 1.51 -5.59
C GLU A 98 5.16 1.20 -4.61
N ASN A 99 4.01 0.74 -5.12
CA ASN A 99 2.84 0.44 -4.30
C ASN A 99 3.14 -0.66 -3.28
N ARG A 100 3.85 -1.72 -3.71
CA ARG A 100 4.24 -2.84 -2.83
C ARG A 100 5.20 -2.40 -1.72
N ILE A 101 6.17 -1.54 -2.04
CA ILE A 101 7.12 -1.00 -1.04
C ILE A 101 6.37 -0.15 -0.01
N LEU A 102 5.39 0.64 -0.44
CA LEU A 102 4.60 1.49 0.44
C LEU A 102 3.68 0.70 1.36
N VAL A 103 3.03 -0.37 0.85
CA VAL A 103 2.24 -1.29 1.68
C VAL A 103 3.13 -1.91 2.76
N GLN A 104 4.28 -2.46 2.38
CA GLN A 104 5.18 -3.09 3.34
C GLN A 104 5.74 -2.09 4.36
N TRP A 105 6.04 -0.86 3.93
CA TRP A 105 6.40 0.22 4.85
C TRP A 105 5.28 0.48 5.86
N ALA A 106 4.03 0.64 5.40
CA ALA A 106 2.90 0.91 6.29
C ALA A 106 2.71 -0.21 7.31
N VAL A 107 2.81 -1.47 6.89
CA VAL A 107 2.75 -2.65 7.76
C VAL A 107 3.86 -2.63 8.81
N GLN A 108 5.09 -2.28 8.42
CA GLN A 108 6.21 -2.17 9.36
C GLN A 108 6.03 -1.02 10.34
N GLU A 109 5.54 0.13 9.88
CA GLU A 109 5.26 1.29 10.72
C GLU A 109 4.18 0.99 11.76
N ILE A 110 3.13 0.27 11.36
CA ILE A 110 2.07 -0.22 12.25
C ILE A 110 2.62 -1.19 13.29
N ASN A 111 3.51 -2.11 12.90
CA ASN A 111 4.07 -3.11 13.81
C ASN A 111 5.20 -2.59 14.71
N ASN A 112 5.70 -1.37 14.48
CA ASN A 112 6.80 -0.83 15.25
C ASN A 112 6.37 -0.57 16.72
N PRO A 113 6.98 -1.24 17.72
CA PRO A 113 6.58 -1.12 19.12
C PRO A 113 6.90 0.23 19.76
N THR A 114 7.79 1.03 19.15
CA THR A 114 8.15 2.35 19.68
C THR A 114 7.07 3.40 19.47
N ASN A 115 6.08 3.10 18.63
CA ASN A 115 5.08 4.07 18.21
C ASN A 115 3.77 3.81 18.97
N THR A 116 3.64 4.48 20.12
CA THR A 116 2.49 4.34 21.05
C THR A 116 1.27 5.15 20.61
N ASN A 117 1.46 6.17 19.77
CA ASN A 117 0.40 7.10 19.39
C ASN A 117 -0.27 6.65 18.09
N GLU A 118 -1.41 5.96 18.19
CA GLU A 118 -2.19 5.48 17.04
C GLU A 118 -2.64 6.61 16.10
N GLU A 119 -2.87 7.81 16.64
CA GLU A 119 -3.35 8.96 15.86
C GLU A 119 -2.29 9.48 14.90
N SER A 120 -1.09 9.74 15.41
CA SER A 120 0.03 10.18 14.58
C SER A 120 0.38 9.14 13.52
N ILE A 121 0.28 7.84 13.83
CA ILE A 121 0.52 6.78 12.84
C ILE A 121 -0.48 6.90 11.70
N SER A 122 -1.76 7.07 12.02
CA SER A 122 -2.80 7.18 11.00
C SER A 122 -2.60 8.40 10.09
N GLU A 123 -2.14 9.54 10.64
CA GLU A 123 -1.86 10.75 9.87
C GLU A 123 -0.61 10.62 8.98
N ILE A 124 0.45 10.02 9.52
CA ILE A 124 1.68 9.74 8.76
C ILE A 124 1.38 8.80 7.58
N ILE A 125 0.58 7.76 7.82
CA ILE A 125 0.15 6.82 6.79
C ILE A 125 -0.71 7.56 5.75
N LYS A 126 -1.73 8.32 6.17
CA LYS A 126 -2.59 9.09 5.25
C LYS A 126 -1.79 10.05 4.37
N SER A 127 -0.97 10.91 4.96
CA SER A 127 -0.18 11.90 4.22
C SER A 127 0.77 11.27 3.20
N ARG A 128 1.32 10.08 3.49
CA ARG A 128 2.17 9.36 2.52
C ARG A 128 1.37 8.65 1.43
N LEU A 129 0.20 8.12 1.75
CA LEU A 129 -0.67 7.38 0.81
C LEU A 129 -1.60 8.28 -0.01
N GLU A 130 -1.82 9.53 0.38
CA GLU A 130 -2.60 10.51 -0.39
C GLU A 130 -1.96 10.78 -1.77
N ASN A 131 -0.64 10.79 -1.82
CA ASN A 131 0.13 11.13 -3.03
C ASN A 131 0.23 9.98 -4.05
N VAL A 132 -0.28 8.79 -3.74
CA VAL A 132 -0.12 7.59 -4.57
C VAL A 132 -1.47 6.93 -4.84
N SER A 133 -1.74 6.66 -6.12
CA SER A 133 -2.96 5.97 -6.58
C SER A 133 -2.71 4.48 -6.79
N GLY A 134 -3.70 3.64 -6.51
CA GLY A 134 -3.64 2.19 -6.78
C GLY A 134 -3.09 1.33 -5.65
N ILE A 135 -2.97 1.84 -4.43
CA ILE A 135 -2.49 1.06 -3.28
C ILE A 135 -3.62 0.17 -2.72
N PRO A 136 -3.38 -1.13 -2.49
CA PRO A 136 -4.35 -1.99 -1.80
C PRO A 136 -4.41 -1.66 -0.30
N PHE A 137 -5.36 -0.81 0.10
CA PHE A 137 -5.56 -0.43 1.50
C PHE A 137 -6.02 -1.59 2.40
N ILE A 138 -6.67 -2.60 1.82
CA ILE A 138 -7.20 -3.76 2.55
C ILE A 138 -6.07 -4.53 3.26
N GLU A 139 -4.91 -4.69 2.61
CA GLU A 139 -3.75 -5.37 3.20
C GLU A 139 -3.19 -4.61 4.41
N ILE A 140 -3.12 -3.29 4.31
CA ILE A 140 -2.64 -2.41 5.39
C ILE A 140 -3.61 -2.48 6.58
N ILE A 141 -4.91 -2.46 6.30
CA ILE A 141 -5.95 -2.57 7.32
C ILE A 141 -5.93 -3.94 7.99
N GLY A 142 -5.78 -5.02 7.23
CA GLY A 142 -5.63 -6.37 7.79
C GLY A 142 -4.42 -6.49 8.72
N ALA A 143 -3.29 -5.86 8.37
CA ALA A 143 -2.13 -5.80 9.25
C ALA A 143 -2.39 -4.97 10.52
N ALA A 144 -3.08 -3.83 10.41
CA ALA A 144 -3.48 -3.02 11.56
C ALA A 144 -4.44 -3.77 12.49
N PHE A 145 -5.34 -4.57 11.92
CA PHE A 145 -6.24 -5.45 12.65
C PHE A 145 -5.48 -6.52 13.45
N LEU A 146 -4.51 -7.18 12.83
CA LEU A 146 -3.64 -8.14 13.52
C LEU A 146 -2.82 -7.50 14.65
N ALA A 147 -2.39 -6.25 14.45
CA ALA A 147 -1.70 -5.45 15.45
C ALA A 147 -2.63 -4.88 16.55
N LYS A 148 -3.96 -5.14 16.48
CA LYS A 148 -5.00 -4.65 17.40
C LYS A 148 -5.11 -3.12 17.52
N LYS A 149 -4.69 -2.38 16.49
CA LYS A 149 -4.76 -0.90 16.45
C LYS A 149 -6.08 -0.43 15.84
N THR A 150 -7.17 -0.48 16.62
CA THR A 150 -8.53 -0.21 16.11
C THR A 150 -8.73 1.22 15.63
N ILE A 151 -8.07 2.20 16.24
CA ILE A 151 -8.19 3.62 15.86
C ILE A 151 -7.58 3.85 14.48
N VAL A 152 -6.44 3.20 14.21
CA VAL A 152 -5.79 3.24 12.88
C VAL A 152 -6.70 2.61 11.84
N VAL A 153 -7.28 1.45 12.13
CA VAL A 153 -8.20 0.76 11.20
C VAL A 153 -9.38 1.67 10.83
N ARG A 154 -10.06 2.25 11.82
CA ARG A 154 -11.22 3.11 11.59
C ARG A 154 -10.88 4.31 10.72
N ARG A 155 -9.77 4.98 11.01
CA ARG A 155 -9.31 6.15 10.24
C ARG A 155 -8.90 5.80 8.82
N LEU A 156 -8.36 4.62 8.56
CA LEU A 156 -7.99 4.16 7.20
C LEU A 156 -9.21 3.73 6.39
N LEU A 157 -10.23 3.18 7.06
CA LEU A 157 -11.48 2.73 6.46
C LEU A 157 -12.20 3.86 5.72
N ASP A 158 -12.20 5.07 6.30
CA ASP A 158 -12.93 6.22 5.79
C ASP A 158 -12.33 6.83 4.50
N VAL A 159 -11.13 6.44 4.09
CA VAL A 159 -10.39 7.14 3.01
C VAL A 159 -10.68 6.56 1.62
N LYS A 160 -10.48 5.26 1.41
CA LYS A 160 -10.47 4.67 0.04
C LYS A 160 -11.01 3.24 -0.08
N VAL A 161 -11.63 2.68 0.96
CA VAL A 161 -12.13 1.29 0.93
C VAL A 161 -13.56 1.25 0.39
N THR A 162 -13.91 0.24 -0.42
CA THR A 162 -15.28 0.07 -0.92
C THR A 162 -16.24 -0.24 0.23
N ILE A 163 -17.49 0.21 0.18
CA ILE A 163 -18.43 0.06 1.31
C ILE A 163 -18.63 -1.42 1.69
N ASN A 164 -18.61 -2.33 0.72
CA ASN A 164 -18.70 -3.77 0.97
C ASN A 164 -17.52 -4.27 1.82
N ASP A 165 -16.29 -3.99 1.39
CA ASP A 165 -15.08 -4.36 2.13
C ASP A 165 -15.04 -3.66 3.50
N GLN A 166 -15.54 -2.42 3.58
CA GLN A 166 -15.62 -1.69 4.85
C GLN A 166 -16.51 -2.42 5.86
N VAL A 167 -17.69 -2.82 5.43
CA VAL A 167 -18.66 -3.54 6.25
C VAL A 167 -18.10 -4.89 6.67
N ASP A 168 -17.45 -5.62 5.77
CA ASP A 168 -16.79 -6.89 6.11
C ASP A 168 -15.71 -6.71 7.18
N ILE A 169 -14.85 -5.71 7.03
CA ILE A 169 -13.81 -5.38 8.02
C ILE A 169 -14.44 -5.00 9.37
N LEU A 170 -15.49 -4.16 9.39
CA LEU A 170 -16.19 -3.78 10.62
C LEU A 170 -16.86 -4.96 11.32
N LEU A 171 -17.43 -5.89 10.55
CA LEU A 171 -17.98 -7.13 11.10
C LEU A 171 -16.88 -7.99 11.73
N THR A 172 -15.68 -8.05 11.13
CA THR A 172 -14.54 -8.75 11.75
C THR A 172 -13.99 -8.06 12.99
N LEU A 173 -14.10 -6.73 13.08
CA LEU A 173 -13.78 -5.94 14.27
C LEU A 173 -14.77 -6.14 15.43
N GLY A 174 -15.98 -6.62 15.13
CA GLY A 174 -17.06 -6.75 16.11
C GLY A 174 -17.93 -5.50 16.25
N ASP A 175 -17.65 -4.44 15.50
CA ASP A 175 -18.39 -3.17 15.51
C ASP A 175 -19.66 -3.25 14.64
N LYS A 176 -20.57 -4.15 15.02
CA LYS A 176 -21.79 -4.47 14.28
C LYS A 176 -22.74 -3.28 14.12
N GLU A 177 -22.81 -2.39 15.12
CA GLU A 177 -23.64 -1.18 15.03
C GLU A 177 -23.14 -0.22 13.95
N GLU A 178 -21.83 0.00 13.86
CA GLU A 178 -21.24 0.87 12.85
C GLU A 178 -21.31 0.23 11.46
N ALA A 179 -21.06 -1.07 11.35
CA ALA A 179 -21.23 -1.83 10.11
C ALA A 179 -22.64 -1.66 9.52
N LEU A 180 -23.65 -1.79 10.37
CA LEU A 180 -25.04 -1.66 9.95
C LEU A 180 -25.41 -0.21 9.61
N GLN A 181 -24.91 0.78 10.36
CA GLN A 181 -25.10 2.19 9.99
C GLN A 181 -24.48 2.53 8.63
N ARG A 182 -23.29 2.01 8.33
CA ARG A 182 -22.64 2.21 7.03
C ARG A 182 -23.38 1.48 5.90
N ALA A 183 -23.86 0.27 6.15
CA ALA A 183 -24.70 -0.46 5.20
C ALA A 183 -26.01 0.31 4.90
N LEU A 184 -26.68 0.86 5.92
CA LEU A 184 -27.88 1.68 5.72
C LEU A 184 -27.60 2.95 4.92
N LYS A 185 -26.48 3.63 5.18
CA LYS A 185 -26.05 4.80 4.40
C LYS A 185 -25.76 4.47 2.92
N SER A 186 -25.43 3.22 2.62
CA SER A 186 -25.16 2.78 1.25
C SER A 186 -26.43 2.54 0.44
N GLU A 187 -27.60 2.49 1.10
CA GLU A 187 -28.92 2.20 0.52
C GLU A 187 -29.01 0.85 -0.22
N ASN A 188 -27.96 0.03 -0.17
CA ASN A 188 -27.95 -1.30 -0.77
C ASN A 188 -28.66 -2.30 0.16
N THR A 189 -29.86 -2.72 -0.24
CA THR A 189 -30.68 -3.69 0.48
C THR A 189 -29.98 -5.03 0.68
N ASP A 190 -29.18 -5.48 -0.30
CA ASP A 190 -28.44 -6.74 -0.22
C ASP A 190 -27.34 -6.67 0.84
N LEU A 191 -26.64 -5.54 0.94
CA LEU A 191 -25.61 -5.33 1.95
C LEU A 191 -26.21 -5.26 3.36
N VAL A 192 -27.33 -4.58 3.51
CA VAL A 192 -28.08 -4.52 4.79
C VAL A 192 -28.55 -5.92 5.19
N LEU A 193 -29.11 -6.68 4.25
CA LEU A 193 -29.55 -8.06 4.48
C LEU A 193 -28.37 -8.95 4.90
N TYR A 194 -27.23 -8.83 4.21
CA TYR A 194 -26.00 -9.56 4.51
C TYR A 194 -25.52 -9.30 5.95
N VAL A 195 -25.45 -8.03 6.36
CA VAL A 195 -25.09 -7.65 7.73
C VAL A 195 -26.07 -8.23 8.74
N LEU A 196 -27.37 -8.13 8.48
CA LEU A 196 -28.40 -8.67 9.37
C LEU A 196 -28.32 -10.19 9.53
N MET A 197 -28.06 -10.91 8.43
CA MET A 197 -27.87 -12.37 8.46
C MET A 197 -26.65 -12.75 9.30
N ARG A 198 -25.53 -12.02 9.13
CA ARG A 198 -24.29 -12.26 9.87
C ARG A 198 -24.45 -11.96 11.36
N ILE A 199 -25.14 -10.87 11.72
CA ILE A 199 -25.48 -10.55 13.12
C ILE A 199 -26.38 -11.63 13.72
N LYS A 200 -27.39 -12.11 12.98
CA LYS A 200 -28.31 -13.17 13.46
C LYS A 200 -27.59 -14.48 13.73
N ALA A 201 -26.55 -14.81 12.96
CA ALA A 201 -25.76 -16.02 13.20
C ALA A 201 -24.96 -15.94 14.51
N ASP A 202 -24.51 -14.74 14.88
CA ASP A 202 -23.63 -14.53 16.04
C ASP A 202 -24.36 -14.19 17.35
N GLU A 203 -25.62 -13.72 17.30
CA GLU A 203 -26.35 -13.18 18.46
C GLU A 203 -27.63 -13.93 18.83
N SER A 204 -28.02 -13.77 20.10
CA SER A 204 -29.33 -14.20 20.57
C SER A 204 -30.45 -13.41 19.87
N LEU A 205 -31.56 -14.09 19.54
CA LEU A 205 -32.70 -13.50 18.83
C LEU A 205 -33.23 -12.23 19.52
N THR A 206 -33.13 -12.16 20.85
CA THR A 206 -33.49 -11.02 21.68
C THR A 206 -32.65 -9.77 21.42
N ASP A 207 -31.33 -9.90 21.31
CA ASP A 207 -30.43 -8.76 21.04
C ASP A 207 -30.63 -8.24 19.62
N TYR A 208 -30.81 -9.16 18.68
CA TYR A 208 -31.14 -8.84 17.30
C TYR A 208 -32.46 -8.05 17.20
N MET A 209 -33.52 -8.49 17.90
CA MET A 209 -34.80 -7.78 17.91
C MET A 209 -34.72 -6.39 18.55
N LEU A 210 -33.92 -6.20 19.60
CA LEU A 210 -33.67 -4.89 20.20
C LEU A 210 -32.99 -3.94 19.21
N ARG A 211 -32.00 -4.44 18.45
CA ARG A 211 -31.34 -3.66 17.40
C ARG A 211 -32.29 -3.30 16.27
N LEU A 212 -33.10 -4.25 15.79
CA LEU A 212 -34.11 -3.96 14.76
C LEU A 212 -35.11 -2.88 15.21
N LYS A 213 -35.55 -2.91 16.47
CA LYS A 213 -36.44 -1.87 17.01
C LYS A 213 -35.79 -0.48 17.01
N LYS A 214 -34.50 -0.40 17.38
CA LYS A 214 -33.69 0.85 17.32
C LYS A 214 -33.51 1.37 15.89
N LEU A 215 -33.55 0.49 14.88
CA LEU A 215 -33.45 0.86 13.47
C LEU A 215 -34.79 1.27 12.87
N LYS A 216 -35.89 0.68 13.31
CA LYS A 216 -37.23 1.01 12.85
C LYS A 216 -37.66 2.45 13.24
N SER A 217 -36.99 3.06 14.21
CA SER A 217 -37.15 4.49 14.54
C SER A 217 -36.34 5.44 13.66
N LEU A 218 -35.45 4.94 12.79
CA LEU A 218 -34.82 5.74 11.74
C LEU A 218 -35.75 5.78 10.53
N PRO A 219 -35.88 6.92 9.82
CA PRO A 219 -36.73 7.04 8.65
C PRO A 219 -36.07 6.26 7.50
N ILE A 220 -36.39 4.97 7.41
CA ILE A 220 -35.97 4.14 6.28
C ILE A 220 -37.00 4.40 5.18
N ASN A 221 -36.67 5.29 4.25
CA ASN A 221 -37.32 5.34 2.95
C ASN A 221 -36.88 4.09 2.17
N LEU A 222 -37.47 2.94 2.51
CA LEU A 222 -37.50 1.80 1.62
C LEU A 222 -38.41 2.18 0.45
N HIS A 223 -37.83 2.77 -0.59
CA HIS A 223 -38.42 2.72 -1.93
C HIS A 223 -38.34 1.27 -2.40
N LEU A 224 -39.30 0.47 -1.93
CA LEU A 224 -39.69 -0.79 -2.57
C LEU A 224 -40.66 -0.40 -3.70
N GLU A 225 -40.13 -0.18 -4.90
CA GLU A 225 -40.88 -0.39 -6.14
C GLU A 225 -40.69 -1.83 -6.61
#